data_AF-A0A956ESV1-F1
#
_entry.id   AF-A0A956ESV1-F1
#
_cell.length_a   1.000
_cell.length_b   1.000
_cell.length_c   1.000
_cell.angle_alpha   90.00
_cell.angle_beta   90.00
_cell.angle_gamma   90.00
#
_symmetry.space_group_name_H-M   'P 1'
#
loop_
_entity.id
_entity.type
_entity.pdbx_description
1 polymer ?
#
loop_
_entity_poly.entity_id
_entity_poly.type
_entity_poly.pdbx_seq_one_letter_code
_entity_poly.pdbx_strand_id
1 'polypeptide(L)'
;MPTHPNERSPRKSQDAEVASFANTMPREYRQRHHPNAIWHHSKISTERTSAVNVGTFSPGGLTTGFPLCVVADDRPGLLARVCIGLEALNLDVRDAEAYLRRRLDGRVEAVDLVWVRAMGARATAPWNVTESLAEIKSVLNVVVERHLEAGALLERVTRAPTNVGH
;
A
#
# COMPACT_ATOMS: atom_id res chain seq x y z
N MET A 1 -26.33 -42.11 -4.75
CA MET A 1 -26.37 -40.67 -4.44
C MET A 1 -25.03 -40.26 -3.86
N PRO A 2 -24.08 -39.75 -4.65
CA PRO A 2 -22.92 -39.04 -4.12
C PRO A 2 -23.19 -37.53 -4.16
N THR A 3 -23.07 -36.88 -3.00
CA THR A 3 -23.07 -35.42 -2.84
C THR A 3 -21.78 -34.86 -3.43
N HIS A 4 -21.87 -34.12 -4.53
CA HIS A 4 -20.74 -33.32 -5.02
C HIS A 4 -20.42 -32.19 -4.02
N PRO A 5 -19.14 -32.00 -3.63
CA PRO A 5 -18.74 -30.85 -2.82
C PRO A 5 -18.88 -29.56 -3.65
N ASN A 6 -19.57 -28.59 -3.06
CA ASN A 6 -19.88 -27.28 -3.63
C ASN A 6 -18.59 -26.49 -3.93
N GLU A 7 -18.19 -26.44 -5.19
CA GLU A 7 -17.20 -25.48 -5.71
C GLU A 7 -17.74 -24.07 -5.48
N ARG A 8 -17.29 -23.40 -4.40
CA ARG A 8 -17.57 -21.98 -4.21
C ARG A 8 -16.97 -21.21 -5.39
N SER A 9 -17.82 -20.71 -6.27
CA SER A 9 -17.40 -19.91 -7.42
C SER A 9 -16.53 -18.71 -6.96
N PRO A 10 -15.37 -18.45 -7.58
CA PRO A 10 -14.40 -17.45 -7.13
C PRO A 10 -14.96 -16.02 -7.03
N ARG A 11 -16.02 -15.70 -7.80
CA ARG A 11 -16.74 -14.42 -7.69
C ARG A 11 -17.45 -14.24 -6.36
N LYS A 12 -18.10 -15.29 -5.83
CA LYS A 12 -18.82 -15.23 -4.55
C LYS A 12 -17.88 -15.03 -3.36
N SER A 13 -16.68 -15.61 -3.39
CA SER A 13 -15.67 -15.39 -2.34
C SER A 13 -15.12 -13.97 -2.39
N GLN A 14 -14.85 -13.43 -3.58
CA GLN A 14 -14.40 -12.05 -3.74
C GLN A 14 -15.45 -11.05 -3.23
N ASP A 15 -16.73 -11.23 -3.56
CA ASP A 15 -17.81 -10.35 -3.07
C ASP A 15 -17.90 -10.37 -1.54
N ALA A 16 -17.72 -11.53 -0.92
CA ALA A 16 -17.73 -11.67 0.53
C ALA A 16 -16.51 -10.98 1.19
N GLU A 17 -15.32 -11.09 0.60
CA GLU A 17 -14.11 -10.38 1.04
C GLU A 17 -14.29 -8.86 0.96
N VAL A 18 -14.79 -8.38 -0.18
CA VAL A 18 -15.09 -6.96 -0.41
C VAL A 18 -16.08 -6.45 0.63
N ALA A 19 -17.19 -7.16 0.86
CA ALA A 19 -18.20 -6.75 1.83
C ALA A 19 -17.65 -6.74 3.26
N SER A 20 -16.89 -7.78 3.65
CA SER A 20 -16.27 -7.88 4.97
C SER A 20 -15.32 -6.71 5.25
N PHE A 21 -14.43 -6.42 4.29
CA PHE A 21 -13.50 -5.30 4.41
C PHE A 21 -14.24 -3.96 4.44
N ALA A 22 -15.14 -3.72 3.47
CA ALA A 22 -15.89 -2.48 3.35
C ALA A 22 -16.68 -2.16 4.65
N ASN A 23 -17.25 -3.17 5.30
CA ASN A 23 -17.99 -2.98 6.56
C ASN A 23 -17.13 -2.49 7.72
N THR A 24 -15.81 -2.65 7.66
CA THR A 24 -14.88 -2.08 8.66
C THR A 24 -14.46 -0.64 8.36
N MET A 25 -14.75 -0.14 7.15
CA MET A 25 -14.34 1.17 6.67
C MET A 25 -15.38 2.26 6.92
N PRO A 26 -14.96 3.54 6.99
CA PRO A 26 -15.88 4.68 7.06
C PRO A 26 -16.90 4.71 5.90
N ARG A 27 -18.01 5.41 6.12
CA ARG A 27 -19.07 5.49 5.11
C ARG A 27 -18.60 6.18 3.83
N GLU A 28 -17.78 7.22 3.95
CA GLU A 28 -17.29 8.00 2.81
C GLU A 28 -16.42 7.12 1.90
N TYR A 29 -15.54 6.31 2.48
CA TYR A 29 -14.74 5.32 1.75
C TYR A 29 -15.63 4.37 0.93
N ARG A 30 -16.65 3.77 1.58
CA ARG A 30 -17.56 2.82 0.92
C ARG A 30 -18.33 3.44 -0.25
N GLN A 31 -18.61 4.73 -0.18
CA GLN A 31 -19.32 5.46 -1.24
C GLN A 31 -18.39 5.86 -2.40
N ARG A 32 -17.10 6.08 -2.11
CA ARG A 32 -16.13 6.60 -3.09
C ARG A 32 -15.49 5.53 -3.95
N HIS A 33 -15.27 4.32 -3.42
CA HIS A 33 -14.48 3.30 -4.13
C HIS A 33 -15.32 2.19 -4.75
N HIS A 34 -14.98 1.83 -5.98
CA HIS A 34 -15.58 0.70 -6.69
C HIS A 34 -15.19 -0.64 -6.04
N PRO A 35 -16.05 -1.68 -6.06
CA PRO A 35 -15.75 -3.01 -5.49
C PRO A 35 -14.40 -3.60 -5.90
N ASN A 36 -13.95 -3.37 -7.13
CA ASN A 36 -12.64 -3.83 -7.60
C ASN A 36 -11.46 -3.19 -6.82
N ALA A 37 -11.50 -1.87 -6.59
CA ALA A 37 -10.48 -1.19 -5.78
C ALA A 37 -10.53 -1.65 -4.32
N ILE A 38 -11.75 -1.81 -3.77
CA ILE A 38 -11.94 -2.33 -2.41
C ILE A 38 -11.33 -3.73 -2.27
N TRP A 39 -11.48 -4.59 -3.28
CA TRP A 39 -10.85 -5.91 -3.29
C TRP A 39 -9.32 -5.83 -3.26
N HIS A 40 -8.70 -4.96 -4.07
CA HIS A 40 -7.26 -4.76 -4.01
C HIS A 40 -6.81 -4.26 -2.62
N HIS A 41 -7.51 -3.29 -2.04
CA HIS A 41 -7.19 -2.78 -0.70
C HIS A 41 -7.34 -3.88 0.37
N SER A 42 -8.36 -4.73 0.26
CA SER A 42 -8.55 -5.84 1.18
C SER A 42 -7.43 -6.85 1.08
N LYS A 43 -7.02 -7.21 -0.14
CA LYS A 43 -5.89 -8.13 -0.37
C LYS A 43 -4.60 -7.59 0.25
N ILE A 44 -4.26 -6.33 -0.03
CA ILE A 44 -3.07 -5.66 0.53
C ILE A 44 -3.10 -5.65 2.06
N SER A 45 -4.24 -5.38 2.69
CA SER A 45 -4.36 -5.47 4.15
C SER A 45 -4.23 -6.89 4.67
N THR A 46 -4.93 -7.86 4.08
CA THR A 46 -4.94 -9.25 4.58
C THR A 46 -3.60 -9.95 4.44
N GLU A 47 -2.82 -9.59 3.41
CA GLU A 47 -1.51 -10.16 3.13
C GLU A 47 -0.37 -9.49 3.92
N ARG A 48 -0.70 -8.52 4.79
CA ARG A 48 0.30 -7.82 5.61
C ARG A 48 0.91 -8.76 6.65
N THR A 49 2.21 -9.02 6.49
CA THR A 49 3.04 -9.83 7.39
C THR A 49 4.11 -9.03 8.16
N SER A 50 4.14 -7.70 7.99
CA SER A 50 5.15 -6.79 8.57
C SER A 50 4.48 -5.51 9.07
N ALA A 51 5.26 -4.55 9.59
CA ALA A 51 4.74 -3.29 10.12
C ALA A 51 3.94 -2.51 9.06
N VAL A 52 4.39 -2.55 7.81
CA VAL A 52 3.75 -1.90 6.65
C VAL A 52 3.60 -2.91 5.51
N ASN A 53 2.43 -2.90 4.85
CA ASN A 53 2.29 -3.50 3.53
C ASN A 53 1.88 -2.45 2.50
N VAL A 54 2.28 -2.65 1.25
CA VAL A 54 1.98 -1.74 0.15
C VAL A 54 1.64 -2.54 -1.11
N GLY A 55 0.71 -2.04 -1.90
CA GLY A 55 0.39 -2.59 -3.22
C GLY A 55 -0.32 -1.57 -4.09
N THR A 56 -0.49 -1.87 -5.38
CA THR A 56 -1.29 -1.04 -6.30
C THR A 56 -2.73 -1.53 -6.35
N PHE A 57 -3.67 -0.62 -6.63
CA PHE A 57 -5.11 -0.93 -6.69
C PHE A 57 -5.79 -0.50 -7.99
N SER A 58 -5.01 -0.04 -8.98
CA SER A 58 -5.47 0.14 -10.35
C SER A 58 -4.38 -0.30 -11.32
N PRO A 59 -4.66 -1.26 -12.22
CA PRO A 59 -3.69 -1.71 -13.23
C PRO A 59 -3.66 -0.81 -14.49
N GLY A 60 -4.38 0.33 -14.53
CA GLY A 60 -4.52 1.15 -15.74
C GLY A 60 -4.00 2.59 -15.62
N GLY A 61 -2.89 2.89 -16.31
CA GLY A 61 -2.70 4.18 -16.99
C GLY A 61 -2.09 5.36 -16.23
N LEU A 62 -0.81 5.23 -15.86
CA LEU A 62 0.36 6.12 -15.99
C LEU A 62 0.29 7.64 -16.34
N THR A 63 -0.85 8.29 -16.57
CA THR A 63 -0.86 9.72 -16.96
C THR A 63 -0.91 10.67 -15.76
N THR A 64 -1.44 10.24 -14.61
CA THR A 64 -1.64 11.11 -13.42
C THR A 64 -0.90 10.66 -12.16
N GLY A 65 -0.37 9.43 -12.13
CA GLY A 65 0.40 8.90 -10.99
C GLY A 65 0.17 7.41 -10.77
N PHE A 66 1.03 6.78 -9.97
CA PHE A 66 0.93 5.40 -9.53
C PHE A 66 0.11 5.33 -8.23
N PRO A 67 -1.05 4.66 -8.23
CA PRO A 67 -1.83 4.49 -7.03
C PRO A 67 -1.20 3.43 -6.13
N LEU A 68 -0.93 3.80 -4.88
CA LEU A 68 -0.43 2.92 -3.83
C LEU A 68 -1.43 2.90 -2.68
N CYS A 69 -1.76 1.72 -2.20
CA CYS A 69 -2.44 1.51 -0.93
C CYS A 69 -1.39 1.08 0.09
N VAL A 70 -1.22 1.86 1.15
CA VAL A 70 -0.31 1.62 2.26
C VAL A 70 -1.15 1.28 3.49
N VAL A 71 -0.84 0.15 4.12
CA VAL A 71 -1.56 -0.31 5.32
C VAL A 71 -0.59 -0.60 6.46
N ALA A 72 -0.93 -0.10 7.65
CA ALA A 72 -0.13 -0.24 8.87
C ALA A 72 -0.99 -0.06 10.13
N ASP A 73 -0.50 -0.53 11.27
CA ASP A 73 -1.16 -0.22 12.56
C ASP A 73 -1.08 1.30 12.82
N ASP A 74 -2.24 1.91 13.11
CA ASP A 74 -2.36 3.36 13.26
C ASP A 74 -1.61 3.87 14.49
N ARG A 75 -0.92 5.01 14.33
CA ARG A 75 -0.15 5.68 15.38
C ARG A 75 0.22 7.12 15.00
N PRO A 76 0.45 8.00 15.99
CA PRO A 76 0.91 9.36 15.74
C PRO A 76 2.16 9.41 14.85
N GLY A 77 2.10 10.25 13.82
CA GLY A 77 3.19 10.47 12.86
C GLY A 77 3.36 9.38 11.80
N LEU A 78 2.47 8.38 11.72
CA LEU A 78 2.53 7.34 10.69
C LEU A 78 2.52 7.93 9.27
N LEU A 79 1.54 8.77 8.94
CA LEU A 79 1.42 9.36 7.60
C LEU A 79 2.65 10.20 7.23
N ALA A 80 3.18 10.97 8.18
CA ALA A 80 4.41 11.75 7.96
C ALA A 80 5.60 10.83 7.63
N ARG A 81 5.76 9.71 8.34
CA ARG A 81 6.80 8.71 8.04
C ARG A 81 6.61 8.04 6.69
N VAL A 82 5.37 7.78 6.30
CA VAL A 82 5.07 7.26 4.97
C VAL A 82 5.50 8.25 3.90
N CYS A 83 5.14 9.53 4.03
CA CYS A 83 5.56 10.58 3.10
C CYS A 83 7.09 10.70 3.02
N ILE A 84 7.79 10.69 4.15
CA ILE A 84 9.26 10.72 4.21
C ILE A 84 9.88 9.55 3.44
N GLY A 85 9.35 8.34 3.64
CA GLY A 85 9.85 7.15 2.94
C GLY A 85 9.61 7.19 1.43
N LEU A 86 8.48 7.75 0.99
CA LEU A 86 8.19 7.96 -0.42
C LEU A 86 9.12 9.03 -1.02
N GLU A 87 9.35 10.14 -0.31
CA GLU A 87 10.25 11.20 -0.75
C GLU A 87 11.68 10.69 -0.92
N ALA A 88 12.18 9.87 0.01
CA ALA A 88 13.51 9.25 -0.08
C ALA A 88 13.66 8.31 -1.29
N LEU A 89 12.56 7.85 -1.88
CA LEU A 89 12.52 7.06 -3.11
C LEU A 89 12.32 7.90 -4.38
N ASN A 90 12.40 9.22 -4.27
CA ASN A 90 12.05 10.18 -5.32
C ASN A 90 10.62 9.97 -5.84
N LEU A 91 9.68 9.70 -4.93
CA LEU A 91 8.26 9.61 -5.21
C LEU A 91 7.54 10.81 -4.56
N ASP A 92 6.95 11.63 -5.41
CA ASP A 92 6.20 12.81 -5.00
C ASP A 92 4.70 12.46 -4.87
N VAL A 93 4.10 12.79 -3.73
CA VAL A 93 2.68 12.51 -3.45
C VAL A 93 1.82 13.62 -4.04
N ARG A 94 0.97 13.27 -5.00
CA ARG A 94 0.10 14.22 -5.72
C ARG A 94 -1.27 14.36 -5.10
N ASP A 95 -1.79 13.26 -4.58
CA ASP A 95 -3.07 13.20 -3.89
C ASP A 95 -3.00 12.10 -2.82
N ALA A 96 -3.80 12.25 -1.78
CA ALA A 96 -3.83 11.32 -0.67
C ALA A 96 -5.21 11.26 -0.01
N GLU A 97 -5.66 10.05 0.29
CA GLU A 97 -6.81 9.79 1.13
C GLU A 97 -6.38 8.89 2.29
N ALA A 98 -6.61 9.33 3.52
CA ALA A 98 -6.26 8.58 4.72
C ALA A 98 -7.54 8.08 5.40
N TYR A 99 -7.61 6.77 5.63
CA TYR A 99 -8.74 6.14 6.29
C TYR A 99 -8.27 5.30 7.48
N LEU A 100 -9.11 5.22 8.50
CA LEU A 100 -8.91 4.32 9.63
C LEU A 100 -9.99 3.25 9.60
N ARG A 101 -9.61 2.00 9.90
CA ARG A 101 -10.58 0.93 10.16
C ARG A 101 -10.25 0.15 11.41
N ARG A 102 -11.30 -0.34 12.05
CA ARG A 102 -11.18 -1.26 13.17
C ARG A 102 -11.14 -2.69 12.66
N ARG A 103 -10.07 -3.40 12.96
CA ARG A 103 -9.91 -4.82 12.64
C ARG A 103 -10.67 -5.69 13.64
N LEU A 104 -10.89 -6.96 13.29
CA LEU A 104 -11.58 -7.93 14.15
C LEU A 104 -10.84 -8.19 15.48
N ASP A 105 -9.52 -7.98 15.50
CA ASP A 105 -8.69 -8.07 16.71
C ASP A 105 -8.73 -6.81 17.58
N GLY A 106 -9.57 -5.83 17.22
CA GLY A 106 -9.77 -4.59 17.95
C GLY A 106 -8.76 -3.47 17.65
N ARG A 107 -7.67 -3.77 16.91
CA ARG A 107 -6.67 -2.77 16.52
C ARG A 107 -7.21 -1.83 15.46
N VAL A 108 -6.65 -0.63 15.43
CA VAL A 108 -6.92 0.36 14.38
C VAL A 108 -5.82 0.23 13.33
N GLU A 109 -6.24 0.04 12.09
CA GLU A 109 -5.36 0.01 10.93
C GLU A 109 -5.60 1.25 10.08
N ALA A 110 -4.51 1.92 9.74
CA ALA A 110 -4.49 2.96 8.72
C ALA A 110 -4.50 2.31 7.34
N VAL A 111 -5.30 2.89 6.44
CA VAL A 111 -5.38 2.55 5.02
C VAL A 111 -5.21 3.86 4.26
N ASP A 112 -3.98 4.14 3.88
CA ASP A 112 -3.61 5.36 3.16
C ASP A 112 -3.55 5.06 1.66
N LEU A 113 -4.36 5.75 0.89
CA LEU A 113 -4.39 5.68 -0.58
C LEU A 113 -3.65 6.91 -1.10
N VAL A 114 -2.52 6.71 -1.77
CA VAL A 114 -1.69 7.80 -2.29
C VAL A 114 -1.46 7.63 -3.78
N TRP A 115 -1.47 8.74 -4.49
CA TRP A 115 -1.13 8.79 -5.91
C TRP A 115 0.24 9.44 -6.04
N VAL A 116 1.23 8.66 -6.44
CA VAL A 116 2.62 9.12 -6.50
C VAL A 116 3.11 9.33 -7.91
N ARG A 117 4.07 10.24 -8.08
CA ARG A 117 4.79 10.44 -9.33
C ARG A 117 6.29 10.26 -9.09
N ALA A 118 6.95 9.52 -9.98
CA ALA A 118 8.40 9.43 -9.97
C ALA A 118 9.04 10.77 -10.35
N MET A 119 10.11 11.13 -9.64
CA MET A 119 10.89 12.36 -9.81
C MET A 119 12.35 12.05 -10.17
N GLY A 120 13.07 13.06 -10.68
CA GLY A 120 14.50 12.95 -11.01
C GLY A 120 14.81 11.81 -12.00
N ALA A 121 15.89 11.07 -11.76
CA ALA A 121 16.31 9.95 -12.61
C ALA A 121 15.26 8.82 -12.66
N ARG A 122 14.44 8.66 -11.61
CA ARG A 122 13.36 7.67 -11.58
C ARG A 122 12.23 8.02 -12.55
N ALA A 123 12.00 9.31 -12.83
CA ALA A 123 10.95 9.78 -13.74
C ALA A 123 11.16 9.32 -15.19
N THR A 124 12.41 9.07 -15.59
CA THR A 124 12.79 8.64 -16.93
C THR A 124 12.98 7.13 -17.06
N ALA A 125 13.01 6.40 -15.94
CA ALA A 125 13.19 4.96 -15.93
C ALA A 125 11.86 4.23 -16.22
N PRO A 126 11.88 3.09 -16.94
CA PRO A 126 10.71 2.24 -17.05
C PRO A 126 10.21 1.81 -15.67
N TRP A 127 8.92 2.00 -15.40
CA TRP A 127 8.37 1.62 -14.11
C TRP A 127 8.13 0.11 -14.03
N ASN A 128 9.00 -0.59 -13.30
CA ASN A 128 8.77 -1.97 -12.90
C ASN A 128 7.95 -1.98 -11.60
N VAL A 129 6.65 -2.31 -11.71
CA VAL A 129 5.73 -2.31 -10.56
C VAL A 129 6.20 -3.25 -9.46
N THR A 130 6.63 -4.46 -9.80
CA THR A 130 7.01 -5.48 -8.81
C THR A 130 8.25 -5.06 -8.03
N GLU A 131 9.31 -4.64 -8.72
CA GLU A 131 10.54 -4.16 -8.08
C GLU A 131 10.30 -2.88 -7.28
N SER A 132 9.54 -1.94 -7.84
CA SER A 132 9.22 -0.69 -7.15
C SER A 132 8.41 -0.94 -5.87
N LEU A 133 7.41 -1.82 -5.90
CA LEU A 133 6.63 -2.16 -4.70
C LEU A 133 7.50 -2.83 -3.63
N ALA A 134 8.42 -3.73 -4.03
CA ALA A 134 9.33 -4.38 -3.10
C ALA A 134 10.28 -3.36 -2.43
N GLU A 135 10.83 -2.43 -3.20
CA GLU A 135 11.67 -1.34 -2.72
C GLU A 135 10.91 -0.40 -1.78
N ILE A 136 9.73 0.06 -2.18
CA ILE A 136 8.84 0.91 -1.36
C ILE A 136 8.50 0.22 -0.04
N LYS A 137 8.11 -1.05 -0.10
CA LYS A 137 7.81 -1.85 1.11
C LYS A 137 9.01 -1.91 2.05
N SER A 138 10.20 -2.15 1.53
CA SER A 138 11.44 -2.24 2.31
C SER A 138 11.74 -0.93 3.04
N VAL A 139 11.75 0.19 2.32
CA VAL A 139 12.00 1.52 2.89
C VAL A 139 10.94 1.89 3.91
N LEU A 140 9.66 1.73 3.59
CA LEU A 140 8.58 2.09 4.52
C LEU A 140 8.62 1.29 5.81
N ASN A 141 8.94 -0.01 5.78
CA ASN A 141 9.10 -0.80 7.00
C ASN A 141 10.24 -0.27 7.87
N VAL A 142 11.38 0.11 7.27
CA VAL A 142 12.51 0.70 8.01
C VAL A 142 12.10 2.02 8.69
N VAL A 143 11.46 2.93 7.97
CA VAL A 143 11.08 4.25 8.51
C VAL A 143 10.04 4.13 9.61
N VAL A 144 9.02 3.30 9.38
CA VAL A 144 7.89 3.13 10.29
C VAL A 144 8.29 2.38 11.57
N GLU A 145 9.25 1.46 11.51
CA GLU A 145 9.76 0.75 12.69
C GLU A 145 10.79 1.58 13.49
N ARG A 146 11.62 2.39 12.84
CA ARG A 146 12.81 2.98 13.48
C ARG A 146 12.69 4.45 13.88
N HIS A 147 11.51 5.07 13.81
CA HIS A 147 11.32 6.49 14.14
C HIS A 147 12.37 7.40 13.46
N LEU A 148 12.60 7.20 12.15
CA LEU A 148 13.62 7.95 11.43
C LEU A 148 13.09 9.29 10.91
N GLU A 149 13.91 10.33 11.04
CA GLU A 149 13.74 11.62 10.36
C GLU A 149 14.23 11.54 8.90
N ALA A 150 13.70 12.38 8.01
CA ALA A 150 13.94 12.33 6.57
C ALA A 150 15.43 12.41 6.16
N GLY A 151 16.19 13.30 6.80
CA GLY A 151 17.63 13.45 6.52
C GLY A 151 18.44 12.20 6.83
N ALA A 152 18.13 11.50 7.93
CA ALA A 152 18.81 10.27 8.33
C ALA A 152 18.49 9.09 7.39
N LEU A 153 17.33 9.12 6.72
CA LEU A 153 16.94 8.11 5.75
C LEU A 153 17.69 8.29 4.42
N LEU A 154 17.79 9.52 3.92
CA LEU A 154 18.49 9.85 2.67
C LEU A 154 19.96 9.42 2.71
N GLU A 155 20.66 9.67 3.82
CA GLU A 155 22.04 9.21 4.02
C GLU A 155 22.20 7.68 4.01
N ARG A 156 21.12 6.94 4.27
CA ARG A 156 21.14 5.48 4.35
C ARG A 156 20.70 4.80 3.07
N VAL A 157 19.71 5.36 2.37
CA VAL A 157 19.35 4.95 1.00
C VAL A 157 20.56 5.13 0.07
N THR A 158 21.28 6.24 0.22
CA THR A 158 22.52 6.51 -0.55
C THR A 158 23.70 5.61 -0.16
N ARG A 159 23.70 5.02 1.05
CA ARG A 159 24.73 4.09 1.52
C ARG A 159 24.41 2.61 1.29
N ALA A 160 23.21 2.25 0.86
CA ALA A 160 22.91 0.87 0.51
C ALA A 160 23.77 0.47 -0.71
N PRO A 161 24.57 -0.61 -0.63
CA PRO A 161 25.44 -0.97 -1.73
C PRO A 161 24.60 -1.40 -2.94
N THR A 162 24.75 -0.69 -4.06
CA THR A 162 24.46 -1.21 -5.39
C THR A 162 25.32 -2.44 -5.61
N ASN A 163 24.80 -3.62 -5.27
CA ASN A 163 25.36 -4.87 -5.75
C ASN A 163 25.00 -4.98 -7.24
N VAL A 164 25.81 -4.34 -8.07
CA VAL A 164 25.97 -4.74 -9.48
C VAL A 164 27.03 -5.84 -9.46
N GLY A 165 26.56 -7.08 -9.30
CA GLY A 165 27.40 -8.27 -9.39
C GLY A 165 27.54 -8.71 -10.84
N HIS A 166 28.80 -8.79 -11.26
CA HIS A 166 29.33 -9.31 -12.53
C HIS A 166 28.91 -10.75 -12.86
#